data_AF-A0A5K7ZBN6-F1
#
_entry.id   AF-A0A5K7ZBN6-F1
#
_cell.length_a   1.000
_cell.length_b   1.000
_cell.length_c   1.000
_cell.angle_alpha   90.00
_cell.angle_beta   90.00
_cell.angle_gamma   90.00
#
_symmetry.space_group_name_H-M   'P 1'
#
loop_
_entity.id
_entity.type
_entity.pdbx_description
1 polymer ?
#
loop_
_entity_poly.entity_id
_entity_poly.type
_entity_poly.pdbx_seq_one_letter_code
_entity_poly.pdbx_strand_id
1 'polypeptide(L)'
;MVNNYIKWLKQEGVVTVSGKTNRTQQYHLSEKGHVMLRQSLLDYSAEIVRLYGTAKKEISNILDGFYREGIRTVVLFGAAETAEIVYAAAKRTGLAIIGIVDSDEDKQGRIFNGQEIKAPQDISGIEPDAVVITSFGRQEEIYQQVRSIVNNSTQVKRLSDI
;
A
#
# COMPACT_ATOMS: atom_id res chain seq x y z
N MET A 1 -29.25 11.39 -1.39
CA MET A 1 -28.25 10.90 -2.37
C MET A 1 -28.58 9.50 -2.87
N VAL A 2 -28.78 8.50 -2.01
CA VAL A 2 -29.10 7.10 -2.41
C VAL A 2 -30.37 6.95 -3.27
N ASN A 3 -31.46 7.65 -2.93
CA ASN A 3 -32.73 7.55 -3.67
C ASN A 3 -32.61 8.00 -5.14
N ASN A 4 -31.70 8.93 -5.44
CA ASN A 4 -31.48 9.39 -6.81
C ASN A 4 -30.80 8.31 -7.66
N TYR A 5 -29.82 7.59 -7.09
CA TYR A 5 -29.16 6.46 -7.76
C TYR A 5 -30.14 5.33 -8.02
N ILE A 6 -30.99 4.98 -7.06
CA ILE A 6 -32.01 3.94 -7.24
C ILE A 6 -33.03 4.33 -8.32
N LYS A 7 -33.47 5.59 -8.34
CA LYS A 7 -34.37 6.10 -9.39
C LYS A 7 -33.72 6.00 -10.77
N TRP A 8 -32.46 6.39 -10.89
CA TRP A 8 -31.68 6.29 -12.13
C TRP A 8 -31.50 4.82 -12.56
N LEU A 9 -31.06 3.94 -11.66
CA LEU A 9 -30.89 2.50 -11.95
C LEU A 9 -32.19 1.83 -12.39
N LYS A 10 -33.34 2.26 -11.83
CA LYS A 10 -34.66 1.81 -12.26
C LYS A 10 -34.99 2.33 -13.66
N GLN A 11 -34.76 3.62 -13.93
CA GLN A 11 -34.99 4.23 -15.25
C GLN A 11 -34.14 3.57 -16.34
N GLU A 12 -32.91 3.19 -16.01
CA GLU A 12 -32.00 2.45 -16.90
C GLU A 12 -32.35 0.96 -17.04
N GLY A 13 -33.34 0.46 -16.31
CA GLY A 13 -33.73 -0.96 -16.34
C GLY A 13 -32.69 -1.90 -15.72
N VAL A 14 -31.73 -1.38 -14.97
CA VAL A 14 -30.65 -2.11 -14.28
C VAL A 14 -31.18 -2.73 -12.97
N VAL A 15 -32.12 -2.04 -12.33
CA VAL A 15 -32.79 -2.50 -11.10
C VAL A 15 -34.29 -2.61 -11.33
N THR A 16 -34.86 -3.76 -10.98
CA THR A 16 -36.31 -3.95 -10.85
C THR A 16 -36.74 -3.68 -9.41
N VAL A 17 -37.93 -3.12 -9.25
CA VAL A 17 -38.50 -2.78 -7.94
C VAL A 17 -39.81 -3.54 -7.77
N SER A 18 -39.93 -4.31 -6.70
CA SER A 18 -41.16 -4.99 -6.28
C SER A 18 -41.66 -4.40 -4.96
N GLY A 19 -42.91 -4.68 -4.58
CA GLY A 19 -43.54 -4.16 -3.36
C GLY A 19 -44.53 -3.01 -3.61
N LYS A 20 -45.46 -2.81 -2.67
CA LYS A 20 -46.59 -1.88 -2.83
C LYS A 20 -46.41 -0.57 -2.05
N THR A 21 -45.55 -0.56 -1.04
CA THR A 21 -45.30 0.60 -0.17
C THR A 21 -43.80 0.80 -0.01
N ASN A 22 -43.37 2.01 0.38
CA ASN A 22 -41.95 2.29 0.65
C ASN A 22 -41.34 1.36 1.72
N ARG A 23 -42.16 0.84 2.66
CA ARG A 23 -41.72 -0.11 3.71
C ARG A 23 -41.61 -1.56 3.23
N THR A 24 -42.17 -1.87 2.06
CA THR A 24 -42.22 -3.23 1.48
C THR A 24 -41.48 -3.32 0.15
N GLN A 25 -40.81 -2.24 -0.28
CA GLN A 25 -40.07 -2.21 -1.52
C GLN A 25 -38.82 -3.11 -1.43
N GLN A 26 -38.63 -3.93 -2.46
CA GLN A 26 -37.43 -4.72 -2.66
C GLN A 26 -36.82 -4.35 -4.02
N TYR A 27 -35.48 -4.39 -4.07
CA TYR A 27 -34.70 -3.99 -5.22
C TYR A 27 -33.89 -5.20 -5.68
N HIS A 28 -34.06 -5.59 -6.94
CA HIS A 28 -33.37 -6.73 -7.53
C HIS A 28 -32.66 -6.29 -8.81
N LEU A 29 -31.47 -6.83 -9.05
CA LEU A 29 -30.81 -6.64 -10.34
C LEU A 29 -31.61 -7.35 -11.44
N SER A 30 -31.75 -6.71 -12.58
CA SER A 30 -32.16 -7.37 -13.81
C SER A 30 -30.96 -8.10 -14.45
N GLU A 31 -31.18 -8.83 -15.55
CA GLU A 31 -30.06 -9.37 -16.33
C GLU A 31 -29.12 -8.27 -16.82
N LYS A 32 -29.68 -7.15 -17.31
CA LYS A 32 -28.91 -5.93 -17.64
C LYS A 32 -28.16 -5.41 -16.41
N GLY A 33 -28.78 -5.49 -15.23
CA GLY A 33 -28.16 -5.18 -13.95
C GLY A 33 -26.93 -6.00 -13.62
N HIS A 34 -27.01 -7.31 -13.80
CA HIS A 34 -25.88 -8.20 -13.59
C HIS A 34 -24.74 -7.95 -14.59
N VAL A 35 -25.05 -7.67 -15.86
CA VAL A 35 -24.05 -7.29 -16.87
C VAL A 35 -23.35 -5.98 -16.47
N MET A 36 -24.10 -4.94 -16.12
CA MET A 36 -23.54 -3.66 -15.68
C MET A 36 -22.66 -3.83 -14.43
N LEU A 37 -23.13 -4.57 -13.42
CA LEU A 37 -22.35 -4.82 -12.20
C LEU A 37 -21.00 -5.51 -12.51
N ARG A 38 -21.00 -6.52 -13.38
CA ARG A 38 -19.77 -7.19 -13.81
C ARG A 38 -18.83 -6.21 -14.51
N GLN A 39 -19.34 -5.40 -15.44
CA GLN A 39 -18.53 -4.40 -16.12
C GLN A 39 -17.94 -3.38 -15.14
N SER A 40 -18.75 -2.83 -14.24
CA SER A 40 -18.27 -1.88 -13.23
C SER A 40 -17.20 -2.49 -12.30
N LEU A 41 -17.32 -3.78 -11.97
CA LEU A 41 -16.30 -4.48 -11.18
C LEU A 41 -14.98 -4.62 -11.96
N LEU A 42 -15.05 -4.92 -13.26
CA LEU A 42 -13.87 -4.97 -14.14
C LEU A 42 -13.23 -3.60 -14.27
N ASP A 43 -14.03 -2.55 -14.48
CA ASP A 43 -13.53 -1.17 -14.60
C ASP A 43 -12.87 -0.72 -13.30
N TYR A 44 -13.51 -0.97 -12.16
CA TYR A 44 -12.94 -0.70 -10.83
C TYR A 44 -11.61 -1.44 -10.62
N SER A 45 -11.55 -2.71 -10.99
CA SER A 45 -10.33 -3.52 -10.88
C SER A 45 -9.21 -2.97 -11.78
N ALA A 46 -9.55 -2.54 -12.99
CA ALA A 46 -8.60 -1.90 -13.90
C ALA A 46 -8.07 -0.57 -13.33
N GLU A 47 -8.91 0.22 -12.65
CA GLU A 47 -8.47 1.44 -11.97
C GLU A 47 -7.52 1.13 -10.79
N ILE A 48 -7.79 0.09 -10.00
CA ILE A 48 -6.87 -0.32 -8.92
C ILE A 48 -5.48 -0.65 -9.49
N VAL A 49 -5.42 -1.40 -10.59
CA VAL A 49 -4.14 -1.74 -11.24
C VAL A 49 -3.42 -0.49 -11.76
N ARG A 50 -4.16 0.47 -12.34
CA ARG A 50 -3.60 1.76 -12.76
C ARG A 50 -3.04 2.55 -11.57
N LEU A 51 -3.80 2.66 -10.48
CA LEU A 51 -3.38 3.34 -9.26
C LEU A 51 -2.12 2.70 -8.65
N TYR A 52 -2.07 1.36 -8.60
CA TYR A 52 -0.88 0.64 -8.17
C TYR A 52 0.33 0.96 -9.05
N GLY A 53 0.15 0.95 -10.37
CA GLY A 53 1.21 1.28 -11.33
C GLY A 53 1.76 2.70 -11.14
N THR A 54 0.88 3.68 -10.95
CA THR A 54 1.24 5.07 -10.66
C THR A 54 1.96 5.18 -9.33
N ALA A 55 1.42 4.63 -8.24
CA ALA A 55 2.04 4.66 -6.92
C ALA A 55 3.44 4.04 -6.92
N LYS A 56 3.59 2.88 -7.57
CA LYS A 56 4.90 2.22 -7.75
C LYS A 56 5.90 3.10 -8.49
N LYS A 57 5.46 3.83 -9.53
CA LYS A 57 6.31 4.75 -10.28
C LYS A 57 6.78 5.92 -9.41
N GLU A 58 5.86 6.54 -8.66
CA GLU A 58 6.21 7.63 -7.75
C GLU A 58 7.18 7.18 -6.66
N ILE A 59 6.95 6.02 -6.03
CA ILE A 59 7.88 5.46 -5.05
C ILE A 59 9.25 5.18 -5.70
N SER A 60 9.30 4.67 -6.94
CA SER A 60 10.56 4.47 -7.66
C SER A 60 11.34 5.79 -7.80
N ASN A 61 10.67 6.90 -8.11
CA ASN A 61 11.31 8.20 -8.23
C ASN A 61 11.90 8.69 -6.89
N ILE A 62 11.19 8.46 -5.79
CA ILE A 62 11.66 8.78 -4.43
C ILE A 62 12.93 7.96 -4.12
N LEU A 63 12.87 6.66 -4.38
CA LEU A 63 13.99 5.74 -4.17
C LEU A 63 15.21 6.09 -5.05
N ASP A 64 14.99 6.54 -6.29
CA ASP A 64 16.06 7.05 -7.16
C ASP A 64 16.66 8.38 -6.62
N GLY A 65 15.88 9.17 -5.89
CA GLY A 65 16.38 10.29 -5.10
C GLY A 65 17.40 9.82 -4.07
N PHE A 66 17.02 8.85 -3.23
CA PHE A 66 17.90 8.28 -2.21
C PHE A 66 19.17 7.66 -2.82
N TYR A 67 19.03 6.96 -3.96
CA TYR A 67 20.19 6.41 -4.66
C TYR A 67 21.15 7.52 -5.13
N ARG A 68 20.65 8.64 -5.65
CA ARG A 68 21.49 9.77 -6.07
C ARG A 68 22.21 10.45 -4.90
N GLU A 69 21.68 10.36 -3.69
CA GLU A 69 22.34 10.82 -2.47
C GLU A 69 23.48 9.91 -1.99
N GLY A 70 23.72 8.78 -2.68
CA GLY A 70 24.80 7.85 -2.36
C GLY A 70 24.36 6.62 -1.57
N ILE A 71 23.08 6.50 -1.20
CA ILE A 71 22.53 5.31 -0.54
C ILE A 71 22.56 4.15 -1.52
N ARG A 72 23.03 2.97 -1.09
CA ARG A 72 23.08 1.74 -1.91
C ARG A 72 22.31 0.61 -1.27
N THR A 73 22.36 0.51 0.05
CA THR A 73 21.70 -0.55 0.82
C THR A 73 20.64 0.05 1.74
N VAL A 74 19.49 -0.60 1.80
CA VAL A 74 18.39 -0.17 2.66
C VAL A 74 17.76 -1.32 3.44
N VAL A 75 17.33 -1.02 4.66
CA VAL A 75 16.38 -1.85 5.41
C VAL A 75 15.01 -1.19 5.34
N LEU A 76 13.96 -1.97 5.06
CA LEU A 76 12.59 -1.48 5.15
C LEU A 76 12.06 -1.64 6.57
N PHE A 77 11.52 -0.56 7.13
CA PHE A 77 10.86 -0.57 8.43
C PHE A 77 9.35 -0.54 8.26
N GLY A 78 8.71 -1.62 8.67
CA GLY A 78 7.29 -1.92 8.48
C GLY A 78 7.10 -2.96 7.36
N ALA A 79 6.55 -4.12 7.72
CA ALA A 79 6.19 -5.20 6.81
C ALA A 79 4.66 -5.18 6.57
N ALA A 80 4.22 -4.21 5.77
CA ALA A 80 2.82 -4.01 5.39
C ALA A 80 2.69 -3.91 3.86
N GLU A 81 1.47 -3.71 3.35
CA GLU A 81 1.19 -3.62 1.92
C GLU A 81 1.99 -2.49 1.24
N THR A 82 2.23 -1.37 1.91
CA THR A 82 3.08 -0.31 1.35
C THR A 82 4.52 -0.79 1.14
N ALA A 83 5.05 -1.62 2.03
CA ALA A 83 6.39 -2.17 1.90
C ALA A 83 6.51 -3.09 0.68
N GLU A 84 5.44 -3.77 0.27
CA GLU A 84 5.41 -4.58 -0.94
C GLU A 84 5.57 -3.70 -2.19
N ILE A 85 4.91 -2.54 -2.18
CA ILE A 85 5.03 -1.56 -3.28
C ILE A 85 6.45 -1.00 -3.31
N VAL A 86 7.03 -0.64 -2.16
CA VAL A 86 8.42 -0.16 -2.05
C VAL A 86 9.40 -1.22 -2.53
N TYR A 87 9.24 -2.47 -2.11
CA TYR A 87 10.08 -3.59 -2.53
C TYR A 87 10.00 -3.80 -4.05
N ALA A 88 8.79 -3.77 -4.60
CA ALA A 88 8.59 -3.90 -6.04
C ALA A 88 9.12 -2.69 -6.84
N ALA A 89 9.11 -1.49 -6.27
CA ALA A 89 9.64 -0.26 -6.86
C ALA A 89 11.18 -0.24 -6.86
N ALA A 90 11.81 -0.65 -5.75
CA ALA A 90 13.26 -0.72 -5.60
C ALA A 90 13.93 -1.60 -6.68
N LYS A 91 13.24 -2.62 -7.21
CA LYS A 91 13.72 -3.43 -8.35
C LYS A 91 14.00 -2.63 -9.63
N ARG A 92 13.51 -1.40 -9.74
CA ARG A 92 13.76 -0.48 -10.86
C ARG A 92 14.85 0.55 -10.58
N THR A 93 15.38 0.57 -9.35
CA THR A 93 16.42 1.49 -8.92
C THR A 93 17.71 0.71 -8.68
N GLY A 94 18.78 1.42 -8.33
CA GLY A 94 20.05 0.80 -7.91
C GLY A 94 20.09 0.38 -6.43
N LEU A 95 19.01 0.55 -5.66
CA LEU A 95 18.98 0.23 -4.23
C LEU A 95 18.83 -1.27 -3.99
N ALA A 96 19.63 -1.80 -3.08
CA ALA A 96 19.51 -3.15 -2.57
C ALA A 96 18.74 -3.14 -1.24
N ILE A 97 17.62 -3.87 -1.18
CA ILE A 97 16.90 -4.10 0.08
C ILE A 97 17.54 -5.30 0.77
N ILE A 98 18.26 -5.05 1.86
CA ILE A 98 19.07 -6.06 2.58
C ILE A 98 18.44 -6.52 3.89
N GLY A 99 17.28 -5.99 4.25
CA GLY A 99 16.52 -6.47 5.41
C GLY A 99 15.12 -5.87 5.49
N ILE A 100 14.26 -6.56 6.21
CA ILE A 100 12.90 -6.14 6.55
C ILE A 100 12.76 -6.24 8.07
N VAL A 101 12.28 -5.19 8.71
CA VAL A 101 12.01 -5.18 10.15
C VAL A 101 10.60 -4.67 10.43
N ASP A 102 9.98 -5.16 11.49
CA ASP A 102 8.68 -4.66 11.97
C ASP A 102 8.63 -4.71 13.50
N SER A 103 8.03 -3.70 14.12
CA SER A 103 7.82 -3.65 15.58
C SER A 103 6.76 -4.64 16.06
N ASP A 104 5.94 -5.17 15.16
CA ASP A 104 4.94 -6.19 15.46
C ASP A 104 5.58 -7.57 15.61
N GLU A 105 5.63 -8.08 16.86
CA GLU A 105 6.17 -9.39 17.21
C GLU A 105 5.47 -10.53 16.44
N ASP A 106 4.18 -10.40 16.13
CA ASP A 106 3.45 -11.44 15.41
C ASP A 106 3.95 -11.62 13.97
N LYS A 107 4.57 -10.58 13.40
CA LYS A 107 5.14 -10.62 12.05
C LYS A 107 6.59 -11.10 12.02
N GLN A 108 7.33 -10.93 13.12
CA GLN A 108 8.73 -11.33 13.18
C GLN A 108 8.87 -12.84 12.97
N GLY A 109 9.94 -13.27 12.28
CA GLY A 109 10.16 -14.65 11.87
C GLY A 109 9.34 -15.11 10.65
N ARG A 110 8.35 -14.33 10.19
CA ARG A 110 7.64 -14.62 8.92
C ARG A 110 8.47 -14.17 7.73
N ILE A 111 8.13 -14.71 6.56
CA ILE A 111 8.80 -14.37 5.30
C ILE A 111 8.07 -13.24 4.58
N PHE A 112 8.82 -12.21 4.21
CA PHE A 112 8.42 -11.09 3.36
C PHE A 112 9.33 -11.02 2.14
N ASN A 113 8.79 -11.23 0.93
CA ASN A 113 9.58 -11.24 -0.31
C ASN A 113 10.86 -12.11 -0.25
N GLY A 114 10.80 -13.26 0.44
CA GLY A 114 11.93 -14.18 0.58
C GLY A 114 12.95 -13.81 1.67
N GLN A 115 12.70 -12.74 2.43
CA GLN A 115 13.51 -12.35 3.60
C GLN A 115 12.71 -12.56 4.88
N GLU A 116 13.37 -13.00 5.94
CA GLU A 116 12.75 -13.08 7.26
C GLU A 116 12.55 -11.68 7.85
N ILE A 117 11.37 -11.42 8.39
CA ILE A 117 11.07 -10.17 9.10
C ILE A 117 11.76 -10.23 10.47
N LYS A 118 12.63 -9.26 10.73
CA LYS A 118 13.42 -9.16 11.96
C LYS A 118 12.89 -8.09 12.92
N ALA A 119 13.41 -8.09 14.15
CA ALA A 119 13.07 -7.04 15.10
C ALA A 119 13.82 -5.74 14.76
N PRO A 120 13.31 -4.55 15.12
CA PRO A 120 14.00 -3.28 14.92
C PRO A 120 15.42 -3.23 15.47
N GLN A 121 15.69 -3.96 16.56
CA GLN A 121 17.01 -4.01 17.21
C GLN A 121 18.07 -4.68 16.33
N ASP A 122 17.66 -5.51 15.37
CA ASP A 122 18.57 -6.21 14.46
C ASP A 122 19.16 -5.30 13.37
N ILE A 123 18.63 -4.08 13.17
CA ILE A 123 19.11 -3.14 12.16
C ILE A 123 20.61 -2.86 12.34
N SER A 124 21.06 -2.72 13.58
CA SER A 124 22.47 -2.41 13.90
C SER A 124 23.43 -3.54 13.50
N GLY A 125 22.96 -4.79 13.41
CA GLY A 125 23.75 -5.90 12.90
C GLY A 125 23.70 -6.06 11.38
N ILE A 126 22.75 -5.38 10.70
CA ILE A 126 22.62 -5.37 9.24
C ILE A 126 23.48 -4.25 8.63
N GLU A 127 23.67 -3.15 9.35
CA GLU A 127 24.47 -1.97 8.96
C GLU A 127 24.11 -1.40 7.55
N PRO A 128 22.83 -1.06 7.29
CA PRO A 128 22.46 -0.46 6.01
C PRO A 128 22.92 1.00 5.91
N ASP A 129 23.04 1.51 4.67
CA ASP A 129 23.25 2.95 4.45
C ASP A 129 22.03 3.77 4.92
N ALA A 130 20.82 3.20 4.78
CA ALA A 130 19.60 3.82 5.26
C ALA A 130 18.51 2.85 5.74
N VAL A 131 17.67 3.34 6.65
CA VAL A 131 16.39 2.73 6.97
C VAL A 131 15.27 3.53 6.30
N VAL A 132 14.44 2.84 5.52
CA VAL A 132 13.28 3.44 4.84
C VAL A 132 12.01 3.07 5.60
N ILE A 133 11.34 4.07 6.16
CA ILE A 133 10.07 3.91 6.85
C ILE A 133 8.96 3.78 5.80
N THR A 134 8.38 2.58 5.68
CA THR A 134 7.37 2.27 4.67
C THR A 134 5.95 2.58 5.13
N SER A 135 5.76 2.93 6.40
CA SER A 135 4.46 3.34 6.94
C SER A 135 4.12 4.79 6.57
N PHE A 136 2.87 5.02 6.17
CA PHE A 136 2.29 6.38 6.07
C PHE A 136 1.69 6.87 7.40
N GLY A 137 1.40 5.96 8.34
CA GLY A 137 0.90 6.27 9.68
C GLY A 137 2.03 6.29 10.71
N ARG A 138 1.86 7.06 11.80
CA ARG A 138 2.79 7.10 12.95
C ARG A 138 4.26 7.35 12.57
N GLN A 139 4.51 8.07 11.48
CA GLN A 139 5.86 8.24 10.94
C GLN A 139 6.84 8.89 11.92
N GLU A 140 6.36 9.83 12.73
CA GLU A 140 7.22 10.50 13.71
C GLU A 140 7.63 9.55 14.84
N GLU A 141 6.69 8.79 15.39
CA GLU A 141 6.98 7.78 16.42
C GLU A 141 7.98 6.73 15.91
N ILE A 142 7.75 6.22 14.70
CA ILE A 142 8.64 5.26 14.05
C ILE A 142 10.02 5.88 13.80
N TYR A 143 10.08 7.12 13.34
CA TYR A 143 11.34 7.81 13.11
C TYR A 143 12.15 7.96 14.40
N GLN A 144 11.52 8.36 15.50
CA GLN A 144 12.19 8.46 16.79
C GLN A 144 12.66 7.08 17.29
N GLN A 145 11.86 6.04 17.10
CA GLN A 145 12.25 4.66 17.40
C GLN A 145 13.46 4.22 16.60
N VAL A 146 13.47 4.43 15.28
CA VAL A 146 14.61 4.05 14.43
C VAL A 146 15.85 4.82 14.83
N ARG A 147 15.73 6.15 15.06
CA ARG A 147 16.85 7.00 15.46
C ARG A 147 17.49 6.62 16.79
N SER A 148 16.74 6.02 17.73
CA SER A 148 17.31 5.57 19.00
C SER A 148 18.09 4.26 18.88
N ILE A 149 17.90 3.52 17.78
CA ILE A 149 18.51 2.20 17.56
C ILE A 149 19.71 2.28 16.60
N VAL A 150 19.58 3.07 15.53
CA VAL A 150 20.61 3.12 14.47
C VAL A 150 21.76 4.06 14.82
N ASN A 151 22.93 3.77 14.26
CA ASN A 151 24.11 4.63 14.39
C ASN A 151 23.97 5.94 13.58
N ASN A 152 24.80 6.93 13.89
CA ASN A 152 24.77 8.25 13.22
C ASN A 152 25.10 8.20 11.72
N SER A 153 25.77 7.14 11.26
CA SER A 153 26.07 6.92 9.83
C SER A 153 24.88 6.39 9.03
N THR A 154 23.92 5.73 9.69
CA THR A 154 22.72 5.22 9.04
C THR A 154 21.71 6.34 8.87
N GLN A 155 21.33 6.61 7.62
CA GLN A 155 20.29 7.60 7.33
C GLN A 155 18.91 7.03 7.66
N VAL A 156 17.97 7.89 8.05
CA VAL A 156 16.56 7.50 8.23
C VAL A 156 15.73 8.29 7.24
N LYS A 157 15.05 7.59 6.33
CA LYS A 157 14.28 8.15 5.22
C LYS A 157 12.81 7.79 5.35
N ARG A 158 11.93 8.72 5.04
CA ARG A 158 10.48 8.51 4.96
C ARG A 158 10.03 8.64 3.52
N LEU A 159 8.99 7.90 3.13
CA LEU A 159 8.37 8.07 1.81
C LEU A 159 7.74 9.46 1.60
N SER A 160 7.56 10.24 2.68
CA SER A 160 7.02 11.60 2.66
C SER A 160 8.08 12.68 2.46
N ASP A 161 9.38 12.36 2.45
CA ASP A 161 10.47 13.34 2.48
C ASP A 161 10.77 13.98 1.10
N ILE A 162 9.73 14.22 0.30
CA ILE A 162 9.81 14.88 -1.02
C ILE A 162 9.81 16.41 -0.87
#